data_AF-A0A1S3IE75-F1
#
_entry.id   AF-A0A1S3IE75-F1
#
_cell.length_a   1.000
_cell.length_b   1.000
_cell.length_c   1.000
_cell.angle_alpha   90.00
_cell.angle_beta   90.00
_cell.angle_gamma   90.00
#
_symmetry.space_group_name_H-M   'P 1'
#
loop_
_entity.id
_entity.type
_entity.pdbx_description
1 polymer ?
#
loop_
_entity_poly.entity_id
_entity_poly.type
_entity_poly.pdbx_seq_one_letter_code
_entity_poly.pdbx_strand_id
1 'polypeptide(L)'
;MHIEQCKAEVSQQESAMAAMKQYCHDRQQRLDTRDGEVKVMKTKLDHCLNEKDENKQQERSDSALTTTVEDLPEMHEDDIQTLSTVSRNVVGRFRRPLMLGEKYAKESRWQDVINSLKVAERILKVDTNNSIPERMVFQMFNCLWKAYRNLKDYQASINYCNEALSYQHKLFGPGCINKDVASCYHSCALAHELWGKLDDAVELYSTSVIYRRILCAINDRGGVSREKLGLSLRFLGRTYSKKGDMEASSKYLNMALEEEIKLHGQDETHPNIKKIRSLLDKTKHT
;
A
#
# COMPACT_ATOMS: atom_id res chain seq x y z
N MET A 1 20.81 33.17 -16.48
CA MET A 1 20.18 32.87 -15.17
C MET A 1 19.44 31.53 -15.20
N HIS A 2 18.51 31.29 -16.13
CA HIS A 2 17.77 30.01 -16.22
C HIS A 2 18.62 28.75 -16.45
N ILE A 3 19.68 28.82 -17.25
CA ILE A 3 20.52 27.64 -17.56
C ILE A 3 21.30 27.16 -16.33
N GLU A 4 21.81 28.08 -15.50
CA GLU A 4 22.53 27.74 -14.27
C GLU A 4 21.59 27.16 -13.21
N GLN A 5 20.34 27.62 -13.18
CA GLN A 5 19.31 27.08 -12.28
C GLN A 5 18.91 25.65 -12.66
N CYS A 6 18.74 25.36 -13.96
CA CYS A 6 18.50 23.98 -14.42
C CYS A 6 19.70 23.05 -14.18
N LYS A 7 20.94 23.54 -14.31
CA LYS A 7 22.14 22.74 -13.99
C LYS A 7 22.21 22.39 -12.51
N ALA A 8 21.86 23.33 -11.63
CA ALA A 8 21.80 23.10 -10.20
C ALA A 8 20.73 22.05 -9.84
N GLU A 9 19.55 22.13 -10.46
CA GLU A 9 18.47 21.15 -10.27
C GLU A 9 18.85 19.75 -10.77
N VAL A 10 19.50 19.65 -11.93
CA VAL A 10 20.00 18.37 -12.46
C VAL A 10 21.08 17.78 -11.55
N SER A 11 22.03 18.59 -11.08
CA SER A 11 23.07 18.15 -10.14
C SER A 11 22.48 17.69 -8.81
N GLN A 12 21.44 18.37 -8.32
CA GLN A 12 20.72 17.98 -7.11
C GLN A 12 19.95 16.66 -7.30
N GLN A 13 19.36 16.45 -8.48
CA GLN A 13 18.71 15.18 -8.86
C GLN A 13 19.71 14.02 -9.01
N GLU A 14 20.89 14.27 -9.57
CA GLU A 14 21.96 13.28 -9.68
C GLU A 14 22.50 12.86 -8.30
N SER A 15 22.69 13.84 -7.41
CA SER A 15 23.09 13.59 -6.01
C SER A 15 22.03 12.78 -5.27
N ALA A 16 20.75 13.13 -5.42
CA ALA A 16 19.64 12.36 -4.86
C ALA A 16 19.59 10.92 -5.40
N MET A 17 19.85 10.74 -6.71
CA MET A 17 19.89 9.42 -7.34
C MET A 17 21.08 8.57 -6.87
N ALA A 18 22.24 9.18 -6.60
CA ALA A 18 23.40 8.50 -6.04
C ALA A 18 23.14 8.05 -4.59
N ALA A 19 22.55 8.92 -3.76
CA ALA A 19 22.11 8.56 -2.42
C ALA A 19 21.06 7.44 -2.44
N MET A 20 20.16 7.46 -3.44
CA MET A 20 19.15 6.41 -3.66
C MET A 20 19.79 5.06 -3.99
N LYS A 21 20.81 5.04 -4.85
CA LYS A 21 21.54 3.82 -5.21
C LYS A 21 22.26 3.22 -3.99
N GLN A 22 22.90 4.05 -3.18
CA GLN A 22 23.56 3.60 -1.95
C GLN A 22 22.53 3.04 -0.97
N TYR A 23 21.42 3.73 -0.77
CA TYR A 23 20.33 3.24 0.09
C TYR A 23 19.75 1.91 -0.39
N CYS A 24 19.57 1.73 -1.71
CA CYS A 24 19.15 0.45 -2.29
C CYS A 24 20.18 -0.65 -2.07
N HIS A 25 21.48 -0.35 -2.19
CA HIS A 25 22.54 -1.30 -1.91
C HIS A 25 22.53 -1.75 -0.44
N ASP A 26 22.48 -0.80 0.50
CA ASP A 26 22.45 -1.09 1.93
C ASP A 26 21.17 -1.84 2.33
N ARG A 27 20.04 -1.52 1.70
CA ARG A 27 18.78 -2.26 1.90
C ARG A 27 18.87 -3.68 1.36
N GLN A 28 19.50 -3.89 0.21
CA GLN A 28 19.70 -5.23 -0.33
C GLN A 28 20.58 -6.07 0.61
N GLN A 29 21.68 -5.51 1.12
CA GLN A 29 22.52 -6.19 2.11
C GLN A 29 21.74 -6.55 3.39
N ARG A 30 20.88 -5.63 3.89
CA ARG A 30 20.00 -5.92 5.04
C ARG A 30 18.96 -7.01 4.74
N LEU A 31 18.41 -7.05 3.52
CA LEU A 31 17.48 -8.10 3.11
C LEU A 31 18.19 -9.44 2.98
N ASP A 32 19.39 -9.49 2.41
CA ASP A 32 20.19 -10.70 2.29
C ASP A 32 20.60 -11.23 3.68
N THR A 33 20.92 -10.33 4.61
CA THR A 33 21.21 -10.67 6.02
C THR A 33 19.95 -11.24 6.69
N ARG A 34 18.79 -10.59 6.52
CA ARG A 34 17.52 -11.09 7.04
C ARG A 34 17.09 -12.41 6.42
N ASP A 35 17.32 -12.64 5.14
CA ASP A 35 17.04 -13.91 4.48
C ASP A 35 17.95 -15.02 5.04
N GLY A 36 19.21 -14.69 5.35
CA GLY A 36 20.12 -15.57 6.09
C GLY A 36 19.59 -15.92 7.49
N GLU A 37 19.15 -14.91 8.25
CA GLU A 37 18.56 -15.09 9.58
C GLU A 37 17.25 -15.89 9.53
N VAL A 38 16.38 -15.62 8.55
CA VAL A 38 15.14 -16.37 8.32
C VAL A 38 15.45 -17.82 7.94
N LYS A 39 16.50 -18.07 7.15
CA LYS A 39 16.93 -19.43 6.81
C LYS A 39 17.45 -20.18 8.04
N VAL A 40 18.20 -19.49 8.92
CA VAL A 40 18.64 -20.03 10.22
C VAL A 40 17.46 -20.25 11.17
N MET A 41 16.50 -19.34 11.21
CA MET A 41 15.28 -19.52 12.00
C MET A 41 14.41 -20.64 11.44
N LYS A 42 14.36 -20.82 10.12
CA LYS A 42 13.65 -21.91 9.48
C LYS A 42 14.29 -23.25 9.80
N THR A 43 15.62 -23.38 9.74
CA THR A 43 16.30 -24.62 10.16
C THR A 43 16.13 -24.90 11.64
N LYS A 44 16.17 -23.87 12.51
CA LYS A 44 15.85 -24.02 13.94
C LYS A 44 14.39 -24.41 14.16
N LEU A 45 13.47 -23.84 13.40
CA LEU A 45 12.05 -24.18 13.46
C LEU A 45 11.81 -25.61 12.96
N ASP A 46 12.44 -26.03 11.87
CA ASP A 46 12.36 -27.39 11.33
C ASP A 46 12.95 -28.40 12.32
N HIS A 47 14.05 -28.06 13.01
CA HIS A 47 14.61 -28.87 14.10
C HIS A 47 13.62 -28.97 15.28
N CYS A 48 13.04 -27.85 15.70
CA CYS A 48 12.10 -27.79 16.80
C CYS A 48 10.74 -28.44 16.44
N LEU A 49 10.35 -28.43 15.16
CA LEU A 49 9.20 -29.14 14.62
C LEU A 49 9.45 -30.64 14.55
N ASN A 50 10.67 -31.08 14.20
CA ASN A 50 11.04 -32.50 14.26
C ASN A 50 11.08 -32.99 15.72
N GLU A 51 11.63 -32.21 16.66
CA GLU A 51 11.53 -32.50 18.10
C GLU A 51 10.07 -32.47 18.61
N LYS A 52 9.23 -31.60 18.05
CA LYS A 52 7.78 -31.59 18.33
C LYS A 52 7.03 -32.72 17.66
N ASP A 53 7.46 -33.25 16.53
CA ASP A 53 6.83 -34.38 15.85
C ASP A 53 7.22 -35.71 16.53
N GLU A 54 8.44 -35.80 17.08
CA GLU A 54 8.83 -36.84 18.04
C GLU A 54 7.99 -36.75 19.33
N ASN A 55 7.77 -35.54 19.88
CA ASN A 55 6.86 -35.34 21.02
C ASN A 55 5.36 -35.47 20.67
N LYS A 56 4.93 -35.22 19.43
CA LYS A 56 3.55 -35.41 18.96
C LYS A 56 3.23 -36.85 18.60
N GLN A 57 4.22 -37.70 18.30
CA GLN A 57 3.99 -39.15 18.31
C GLN A 57 3.69 -39.63 19.74
N GLN A 58 4.18 -38.92 20.76
CA GLN A 58 3.79 -39.09 22.17
C GLN A 58 2.42 -38.46 22.50
N GLU A 59 2.07 -37.28 21.93
CA GLU A 59 0.82 -36.53 22.22
C GLU A 59 -0.35 -36.75 21.22
N ARG A 60 -0.18 -37.54 20.15
CA ARG A 60 -1.28 -38.01 19.27
C ARG A 60 -2.29 -38.92 19.98
N SER A 61 -2.16 -39.06 21.30
CA SER A 61 -3.23 -39.51 22.19
C SER A 61 -4.36 -38.49 22.35
N ASP A 62 -4.16 -37.19 22.13
CA ASP A 62 -5.17 -36.18 22.52
C ASP A 62 -5.43 -35.07 21.49
N SER A 63 -6.38 -35.38 20.59
CA SER A 63 -7.38 -34.50 19.94
C SER A 63 -6.95 -33.31 19.06
N ALA A 64 -7.44 -33.36 17.82
CA ALA A 64 -7.47 -32.29 16.84
C ALA A 64 -8.69 -31.37 17.03
N LEU A 65 -8.59 -30.08 16.66
CA LEU A 65 -9.70 -29.32 16.06
C LEU A 65 -9.21 -27.99 15.45
N THR A 66 -9.38 -27.88 14.13
CA THR A 66 -9.35 -26.64 13.33
C THR A 66 -10.72 -25.96 13.42
N THR A 67 -10.78 -24.67 13.74
CA THR A 67 -12.04 -23.91 13.76
C THR A 67 -12.17 -23.03 12.51
N THR A 68 -13.28 -23.22 11.80
CA THR A 68 -13.75 -22.48 10.62
C THR A 68 -14.31 -21.09 11.00
N VAL A 69 -14.28 -20.15 10.05
CA VAL A 69 -14.52 -18.70 10.22
C VAL A 69 -16.01 -18.33 10.11
N GLU A 70 -16.90 -19.24 10.47
CA GLU A 70 -18.35 -18.96 10.48
C GLU A 70 -18.81 -18.84 11.93
N ASP A 71 -19.47 -17.72 12.22
CA ASP A 71 -19.96 -17.27 13.53
C ASP A 71 -18.93 -16.64 14.48
N LEU A 72 -18.64 -15.34 14.28
CA LEU A 72 -18.07 -14.50 15.33
C LEU A 72 -19.02 -13.33 15.62
N PRO A 73 -19.45 -13.15 16.89
CA PRO A 73 -20.38 -12.09 17.29
C PRO A 73 -19.75 -10.70 17.16
N GLU A 74 -20.61 -9.70 16.96
CA GLU A 74 -20.26 -8.27 17.01
C GLU A 74 -19.60 -7.95 18.37
N MET A 75 -18.44 -7.31 18.34
CA MET A 75 -17.69 -6.95 19.55
C MET A 75 -18.22 -5.61 20.10
N HIS A 76 -18.75 -5.62 21.32
CA HIS A 76 -19.21 -4.44 22.03
C HIS A 76 -18.05 -3.69 22.72
N GLU A 77 -18.27 -2.39 22.96
CA GLU A 77 -17.27 -1.44 23.45
C GLU A 77 -16.70 -1.78 24.85
N ASP A 78 -17.42 -2.61 25.62
CA ASP A 78 -17.05 -3.06 26.97
C ASP A 78 -15.90 -4.10 26.99
N ASP A 79 -15.63 -4.78 25.88
CA ASP A 79 -14.49 -5.72 25.77
C ASP A 79 -13.12 -5.03 25.87
N ILE A 80 -13.09 -3.69 25.80
CA ILE A 80 -11.88 -2.86 25.77
C ILE A 80 -11.38 -2.55 27.20
N GLN A 81 -12.23 -2.59 28.23
CA GLN A 81 -11.82 -2.26 29.60
C GLN A 81 -11.02 -3.38 30.32
N THR A 82 -10.95 -4.59 29.74
CA THR A 82 -10.19 -5.73 30.31
C THR A 82 -8.71 -5.80 29.86
N LEU A 83 -8.21 -4.75 29.19
CA LEU A 83 -6.87 -4.68 28.58
C LEU A 83 -5.67 -4.67 29.56
N SER A 84 -5.89 -4.69 30.88
CA SER A 84 -4.82 -4.63 31.90
C SER A 84 -4.01 -5.92 32.07
N THR A 85 -4.33 -7.00 31.35
CA THR A 85 -3.51 -8.23 31.29
C THR A 85 -2.73 -8.29 29.98
N VAL A 86 -1.74 -7.40 29.87
CA VAL A 86 -0.79 -7.34 28.75
C VAL A 86 0.11 -8.58 28.80
N SER A 87 -0.22 -9.57 27.97
CA SER A 87 0.69 -10.37 27.14
C SER A 87 0.21 -11.82 27.01
N ARG A 88 -0.38 -12.14 25.84
CA ARG A 88 -0.15 -13.42 25.13
C ARG A 88 -0.72 -13.53 23.71
N ASN A 89 -1.49 -12.57 23.17
CA ASN A 89 -1.73 -12.54 21.72
C ASN A 89 -2.20 -11.18 21.14
N VAL A 90 -1.40 -10.12 21.25
CA VAL A 90 -1.71 -8.80 20.67
C VAL A 90 -1.94 -8.88 19.15
N VAL A 91 -1.14 -9.70 18.45
CA VAL A 91 -1.28 -9.93 17.01
C VAL A 91 -2.63 -10.56 16.65
N GLY A 92 -3.06 -11.58 17.39
CA GLY A 92 -4.35 -12.22 17.19
C GLY A 92 -5.52 -11.28 17.48
N ARG A 93 -5.42 -10.48 18.55
CA ARG A 93 -6.41 -9.45 18.90
C ARG A 93 -6.49 -8.34 17.85
N PHE A 94 -5.38 -7.96 17.21
CA PHE A 94 -5.38 -7.01 16.10
C PHE A 94 -5.94 -7.64 14.80
N ARG A 95 -5.59 -8.90 14.53
CA ARG A 95 -5.98 -9.60 13.30
C ARG A 95 -7.50 -9.78 13.18
N ARG A 96 -8.19 -10.10 14.27
CA ARG A 96 -9.66 -10.32 14.26
C ARG A 96 -10.44 -9.11 13.71
N PRO A 97 -10.33 -7.89 14.27
CA PRO A 97 -11.01 -6.71 13.73
C PRO A 97 -10.54 -6.34 12.32
N LEU A 98 -9.27 -6.58 11.98
CA LEU A 98 -8.78 -6.39 10.61
C LEU A 98 -9.50 -7.28 9.60
N MET A 99 -9.60 -8.58 9.89
CA MET A 99 -10.31 -9.55 9.05
C MET A 99 -11.79 -9.20 8.91
N LEU A 100 -12.44 -8.76 10.00
CA LEU A 100 -13.83 -8.35 9.99
C LEU A 100 -14.04 -7.09 9.12
N GLY A 101 -13.16 -6.09 9.26
CA GLY A 101 -13.15 -4.91 8.40
C GLY A 101 -12.95 -5.26 6.92
N GLU A 102 -12.07 -6.20 6.59
CA GLU A 102 -11.90 -6.67 5.21
C GLU A 102 -13.15 -7.40 4.68
N LYS A 103 -13.86 -8.16 5.53
CA LYS A 103 -15.14 -8.80 5.17
C LYS A 103 -16.20 -7.74 4.87
N TYR A 104 -16.43 -6.80 5.79
CA TYR A 104 -17.40 -5.72 5.60
C TYR A 104 -17.08 -4.84 4.40
N ALA A 105 -15.80 -4.65 4.06
CA ALA A 105 -15.40 -3.93 2.85
C ALA A 105 -15.84 -4.64 1.57
N LYS A 106 -15.85 -5.99 1.53
CA LYS A 106 -16.39 -6.77 0.41
C LYS A 106 -17.91 -6.63 0.30
N GLU A 107 -18.59 -6.53 1.44
CA GLU A 107 -20.04 -6.29 1.54
C GLU A 107 -20.42 -4.81 1.33
N SER A 108 -19.44 -3.92 1.10
CA SER A 108 -19.63 -2.46 0.99
C SER A 108 -20.27 -1.80 2.23
N ARG A 109 -20.16 -2.44 3.40
CA ARG A 109 -20.65 -1.93 4.69
C ARG A 109 -19.60 -1.00 5.33
N TRP A 110 -19.37 0.15 4.71
CA TRP A 110 -18.23 1.01 5.03
C TRP A 110 -18.23 1.56 6.47
N GLN A 111 -19.40 1.78 7.07
CA GLN A 111 -19.46 2.20 8.48
C GLN A 111 -18.98 1.09 9.42
N ASP A 112 -19.36 -0.16 9.15
CA ASP A 112 -18.95 -1.32 9.95
C ASP A 112 -17.46 -1.61 9.80
N VAL A 113 -16.88 -1.32 8.61
CA VAL A 113 -15.43 -1.32 8.41
C VAL A 113 -14.76 -0.35 9.39
N ILE A 114 -15.25 0.90 9.46
CA ILE A 114 -14.68 1.91 10.36
C ILE A 114 -14.82 1.46 11.82
N ASN A 115 -16.01 1.04 12.24
CA ASN A 115 -16.26 0.60 13.61
C ASN A 115 -15.32 -0.54 14.01
N SER A 116 -15.16 -1.55 13.16
CA SER A 116 -14.26 -2.69 13.40
C SER A 116 -12.80 -2.26 13.46
N LEU A 117 -12.34 -1.46 12.48
CA LEU A 117 -10.93 -1.06 12.40
C LEU A 117 -10.55 0.00 13.43
N LYS A 118 -11.50 0.73 14.02
CA LYS A 118 -11.27 1.59 15.19
C LYS A 118 -10.83 0.78 16.41
N VAL A 119 -11.32 -0.45 16.57
CA VAL A 119 -10.82 -1.37 17.60
C VAL A 119 -9.37 -1.77 17.31
N ALA A 120 -9.04 -2.09 16.05
CA ALA A 120 -7.66 -2.40 15.64
C ALA A 120 -6.71 -1.21 15.88
N GLU A 121 -7.14 0.02 15.59
CA GLU A 121 -6.39 1.25 15.84
C GLU A 121 -6.12 1.47 17.35
N ARG A 122 -7.11 1.21 18.21
CA ARG A 122 -6.92 1.25 19.68
C ARG A 122 -5.89 0.22 20.14
N ILE A 123 -5.91 -1.00 19.58
CA ILE A 123 -4.92 -2.06 19.89
C ILE A 123 -3.51 -1.65 19.41
N LEU A 124 -3.39 -1.04 18.23
CA LEU A 124 -2.10 -0.56 17.73
C LEU A 124 -1.50 0.52 18.63
N LYS A 125 -2.31 1.43 19.19
CA LYS A 125 -1.83 2.49 20.09
C LYS A 125 -1.23 1.96 21.39
N VAL A 126 -1.68 0.80 21.87
CA VAL A 126 -1.16 0.16 23.09
C VAL A 126 -0.01 -0.82 22.80
N ASP A 127 0.26 -1.14 21.53
CA ASP A 127 1.39 -1.99 21.14
C ASP A 127 2.71 -1.19 21.15
N THR A 128 3.29 -1.04 22.32
CA THR A 128 4.56 -0.28 22.51
C THR A 128 5.77 -0.99 21.92
N ASN A 129 5.68 -2.28 21.63
CA ASN A 129 6.81 -3.12 21.20
C ASN A 129 6.84 -3.36 19.68
N ASN A 130 5.94 -2.72 18.91
CA ASN A 130 5.76 -2.98 17.47
C ASN A 130 5.62 -4.49 17.17
N SER A 131 4.87 -5.19 18.01
CA SER A 131 4.63 -6.63 17.91
C SER A 131 3.75 -6.97 16.72
N ILE A 132 2.87 -6.04 16.32
CA ILE A 132 1.97 -6.21 15.19
C ILE A 132 2.77 -6.14 13.88
N PRO A 133 2.65 -7.14 12.99
CA PRO A 133 3.34 -7.10 11.70
C PRO A 133 2.98 -5.84 10.91
N GLU A 134 3.99 -5.14 10.41
CA GLU A 134 3.85 -3.93 9.61
C GLU A 134 2.77 -4.06 8.52
N ARG A 135 2.78 -5.19 7.80
CA ARG A 135 1.82 -5.45 6.71
C ARG A 135 0.37 -5.35 7.19
N MET A 136 0.06 -5.83 8.39
CA MET A 136 -1.29 -5.77 8.95
C MET A 136 -1.68 -4.33 9.30
N VAL A 137 -0.76 -3.55 9.84
CA VAL A 137 -0.97 -2.12 10.11
C VAL A 137 -1.23 -1.35 8.82
N PHE A 138 -0.43 -1.63 7.78
CA PHE A 138 -0.62 -1.02 6.46
C PHE A 138 -1.95 -1.43 5.81
N GLN A 139 -2.37 -2.68 5.96
CA GLN A 139 -3.69 -3.15 5.51
C GLN A 139 -4.84 -2.43 6.23
N MET A 140 -4.73 -2.25 7.55
CA MET A 140 -5.72 -1.49 8.34
C MET A 140 -5.88 -0.07 7.80
N PHE A 141 -4.78 0.68 7.63
CA PHE A 141 -4.86 2.03 7.06
C PHE A 141 -5.46 2.03 5.66
N ASN A 142 -5.10 1.04 4.82
CA ASN A 142 -5.66 0.88 3.48
C ASN A 142 -7.17 0.66 3.47
N CYS A 143 -7.71 -0.09 4.42
CA CYS A 143 -9.14 -0.28 4.53
C CYS A 143 -9.83 0.97 5.09
N LEU A 144 -9.22 1.65 6.08
CA LEU A 144 -9.78 2.87 6.67
C LEU A 144 -9.93 3.99 5.64
N TRP A 145 -8.87 4.35 4.89
CA TRP A 145 -9.01 5.44 3.91
C TRP A 145 -10.04 5.10 2.82
N LYS A 146 -10.09 3.83 2.37
CA LYS A 146 -11.11 3.38 1.41
C LYS A 146 -12.51 3.51 1.98
N ALA A 147 -12.72 3.16 3.25
CA ALA A 147 -14.02 3.29 3.89
C ALA A 147 -14.47 4.74 3.95
N TYR A 148 -13.63 5.65 4.47
CA TYR A 148 -13.95 7.09 4.52
C TYR A 148 -14.16 7.70 3.14
N ARG A 149 -13.35 7.32 2.14
CA ARG A 149 -13.55 7.73 0.75
C ARG A 149 -14.94 7.33 0.23
N ASN A 150 -15.35 6.08 0.46
CA ASN A 150 -16.66 5.61 0.00
C ASN A 150 -17.82 6.29 0.75
N LEU A 151 -17.62 6.69 2.00
CA LEU A 151 -18.55 7.52 2.76
C LEU A 151 -18.47 9.02 2.41
N LYS A 152 -17.60 9.40 1.46
CA LYS A 152 -17.34 10.79 1.01
C LYS A 152 -16.77 11.71 2.10
N ASP A 153 -16.26 11.16 3.20
CA ASP A 153 -15.45 11.90 4.15
C ASP A 153 -13.99 11.93 3.64
N TYR A 154 -13.75 12.87 2.72
CA TYR A 154 -12.46 12.98 2.06
C TYR A 154 -11.35 13.47 3.01
N GLN A 155 -11.69 14.27 4.02
CA GLN A 155 -10.72 14.74 5.01
C GLN A 155 -10.20 13.60 5.86
N ALA A 156 -11.09 12.75 6.40
CA ALA A 156 -10.67 11.57 7.15
C ALA A 156 -9.90 10.58 6.26
N SER A 157 -10.35 10.40 5.00
CA SER A 157 -9.63 9.58 4.03
C SER A 157 -8.18 10.07 3.81
N ILE A 158 -7.97 11.38 3.65
CA ILE A 158 -6.64 11.96 3.47
C ILE A 158 -5.78 11.75 4.72
N ASN A 159 -6.35 11.98 5.90
CA ASN A 159 -5.64 11.76 7.17
C ASN A 159 -5.12 10.33 7.25
N TYR A 160 -5.94 9.33 6.93
CA TYR A 160 -5.51 7.93 6.98
C TYR A 160 -4.49 7.55 5.90
N CYS A 161 -4.57 8.13 4.70
CA CYS A 161 -3.50 7.93 3.71
C CYS A 161 -2.17 8.54 4.17
N ASN A 162 -2.20 9.71 4.82
CA ASN A 162 -1.01 10.37 5.38
C ASN A 162 -0.46 9.64 6.61
N GLU A 163 -1.31 9.08 7.47
CA GLU A 163 -0.89 8.22 8.57
C GLU A 163 -0.17 6.97 8.05
N ALA A 164 -0.71 6.33 7.00
CA ALA A 164 -0.03 5.20 6.35
C ALA A 164 1.35 5.59 5.80
N LEU A 165 1.46 6.76 5.17
CA LEU A 165 2.73 7.28 4.63
C LEU A 165 3.73 7.59 5.75
N SER A 166 3.28 8.26 6.81
CA SER A 166 4.09 8.57 7.99
C SER A 166 4.59 7.29 8.66
N TYR A 167 3.72 6.29 8.79
CA TYR A 167 4.06 4.98 9.32
C TYR A 167 5.15 4.29 8.48
N GLN A 168 5.02 4.30 7.15
CA GLN A 168 6.04 3.77 6.25
C GLN A 168 7.39 4.50 6.38
N HIS A 169 7.38 5.83 6.45
CA HIS A 169 8.60 6.62 6.66
C HIS A 169 9.24 6.38 8.03
N LYS A 170 8.44 6.13 9.08
CA LYS A 170 8.95 5.79 10.40
C LYS A 170 9.67 4.43 10.39
N LEU A 171 9.18 3.46 9.63
CA LEU A 171 9.74 2.11 9.59
C LEU A 171 10.98 1.98 8.71
N PHE A 172 10.99 2.63 7.55
CA PHE A 172 12.06 2.49 6.56
C PHE A 172 12.92 3.73 6.39
N GLY A 173 12.62 4.79 7.12
CA GLY A 173 13.26 6.08 6.99
C GLY A 173 12.56 7.01 5.98
N PRO A 174 12.83 8.33 6.10
CA PRO A 174 12.30 9.32 5.18
C PRO A 174 12.84 9.10 3.76
N GLY A 175 11.99 9.29 2.75
CA GLY A 175 12.37 9.11 1.34
C GLY A 175 12.54 7.66 0.90
N CYS A 176 12.11 6.68 1.71
CA CYS A 176 12.16 5.28 1.31
C CYS A 176 11.27 5.02 0.08
N ILE A 177 11.85 4.40 -0.95
CA ILE A 177 11.08 3.97 -2.13
C ILE A 177 10.69 2.49 -1.96
N ASN A 178 9.38 2.25 -1.85
CA ASN A 178 8.80 0.91 -1.83
C ASN A 178 7.38 0.95 -2.45
N LYS A 179 6.80 -0.23 -2.71
CA LYS A 179 5.48 -0.36 -3.35
C LYS A 179 4.34 0.23 -2.50
N ASP A 180 4.47 0.20 -1.19
CA ASP A 180 3.47 0.65 -0.23
C ASP A 180 3.45 2.18 -0.15
N VAL A 181 4.61 2.84 -0.07
CA VAL A 181 4.78 4.30 -0.15
C VAL A 181 4.23 4.85 -1.47
N ALA A 182 4.57 4.22 -2.60
CA ALA A 182 4.00 4.60 -3.90
C ALA A 182 2.46 4.46 -3.92
N SER A 183 1.92 3.49 -3.17
CA SER A 183 0.48 3.29 -3.05
C SER A 183 -0.18 4.27 -2.10
N CYS A 184 0.50 4.74 -1.06
CA CYS A 184 0.08 5.87 -0.24
C CYS A 184 -0.08 7.13 -1.07
N TYR A 185 0.96 7.55 -1.82
CA TYR A 185 0.88 8.74 -2.67
C TYR A 185 -0.28 8.67 -3.67
N HIS A 186 -0.45 7.53 -4.33
CA HIS A 186 -1.59 7.32 -5.23
C HIS A 186 -2.95 7.43 -4.51
N SER A 187 -3.04 6.89 -3.28
CA SER A 187 -4.28 6.89 -2.50
C SER A 187 -4.60 8.28 -1.94
N CYS A 188 -3.59 9.02 -1.45
CA CYS A 188 -3.72 10.44 -1.09
C CYS A 188 -4.22 11.24 -2.30
N ALA A 189 -3.55 11.08 -3.45
CA ALA A 189 -3.91 11.80 -4.68
C ALA A 189 -5.37 11.58 -5.08
N LEU A 190 -5.85 10.33 -5.00
CA LEU A 190 -7.24 10.00 -5.28
C LEU A 190 -8.21 10.68 -4.33
N ALA A 191 -7.88 10.73 -3.04
CA ALA A 191 -8.73 11.39 -2.05
C ALA A 191 -8.78 12.91 -2.28
N HIS A 192 -7.65 13.55 -2.61
CA HIS A 192 -7.62 14.96 -2.99
C HIS A 192 -8.39 15.24 -4.30
N GLU A 193 -8.24 14.39 -5.32
CA GLU A 193 -8.96 14.52 -6.60
C GLU A 193 -10.49 14.44 -6.38
N LEU A 194 -10.95 13.50 -5.54
CA LEU A 194 -12.37 13.36 -5.22
C LEU A 194 -12.91 14.51 -4.37
N TRP A 195 -12.06 15.13 -3.56
CA TRP A 195 -12.41 16.33 -2.82
C TRP A 195 -12.41 17.61 -3.70
N GLY A 196 -11.90 17.53 -4.93
CA GLY A 196 -11.79 18.67 -5.85
C GLY A 196 -10.49 19.47 -5.73
N LYS A 197 -9.54 19.02 -4.90
CA LYS A 197 -8.21 19.62 -4.78
C LYS A 197 -7.29 19.08 -5.88
N LEU A 198 -7.53 19.53 -7.11
CA LEU A 198 -6.88 18.97 -8.30
C LEU A 198 -5.38 19.26 -8.37
N ASP A 199 -4.90 20.40 -7.85
CA ASP A 199 -3.47 20.73 -7.80
C ASP A 199 -2.69 19.76 -6.90
N ASP A 200 -3.14 19.58 -5.66
CA ASP A 200 -2.57 18.61 -4.72
C ASP A 200 -2.58 17.19 -5.29
N ALA A 201 -3.69 16.80 -5.94
CA ALA A 201 -3.83 15.50 -6.56
C ALA A 201 -2.79 15.27 -7.67
N VAL A 202 -2.52 16.29 -8.50
CA VAL A 202 -1.49 16.23 -9.55
C VAL A 202 -0.11 16.02 -8.95
N GLU A 203 0.24 16.77 -7.91
CA GLU A 203 1.54 16.64 -7.23
C GLU A 203 1.72 15.23 -6.64
N LEU A 204 0.72 14.74 -5.91
CA LEU A 204 0.75 13.42 -5.29
C LEU A 204 0.77 12.28 -6.32
N TYR A 205 -0.01 12.39 -7.40
CA TYR A 205 0.04 11.41 -8.50
C TYR A 205 1.39 11.42 -9.20
N SER A 206 1.98 12.60 -9.43
CA SER A 206 3.30 12.74 -10.04
C SER A 206 4.38 12.06 -9.18
N THR A 207 4.34 12.27 -7.87
CA THR A 207 5.23 11.59 -6.91
C THR A 207 5.05 10.08 -6.95
N SER A 208 3.80 9.58 -6.97
CA SER A 208 3.52 8.14 -7.15
C SER A 208 4.11 7.61 -8.47
N VAL A 209 3.97 8.33 -9.57
CA VAL A 209 4.54 7.94 -10.88
C VAL A 209 6.06 7.85 -10.81
N ILE A 210 6.74 8.82 -10.20
CA ILE A 210 8.20 8.79 -10.02
C ILE A 210 8.62 7.54 -9.25
N TYR A 211 7.99 7.27 -8.11
CA TYR A 211 8.32 6.10 -7.29
C TYR A 211 8.08 4.79 -8.03
N ARG A 212 6.96 4.69 -8.77
CA ARG A 212 6.64 3.48 -9.55
C ARG A 212 7.59 3.28 -10.73
N ARG A 213 8.05 4.35 -11.38
CA ARG A 213 9.10 4.28 -12.41
C ARG A 213 10.40 3.70 -11.85
N ILE A 214 10.82 4.20 -10.68
CA ILE A 214 12.03 3.70 -10.00
C ILE A 214 11.85 2.22 -9.63
N LEU A 215 10.69 1.83 -9.09
CA LEU A 215 10.38 0.44 -8.75
C LEU A 215 10.36 -0.48 -9.99
N CYS A 216 9.86 -0.01 -11.13
CA CYS A 216 9.92 -0.73 -12.40
C CYS A 216 11.36 -0.95 -12.87
N ALA A 217 12.23 0.05 -12.70
CA ALA A 217 13.64 -0.04 -13.11
C ALA A 217 14.45 -0.97 -12.20
N ILE A 218 14.14 -1.03 -10.91
CA ILE A 218 14.86 -1.88 -9.94
C ILE A 218 14.43 -3.35 -10.06
N ASN A 219 13.13 -3.64 -10.05
CA ASN A 219 12.62 -5.01 -10.06
C ASN A 219 11.12 -5.07 -10.42
N ASP A 220 10.83 -5.35 -11.68
CA ASP A 220 9.46 -5.56 -12.19
C ASP A 220 9.15 -7.04 -12.45
N ARG A 221 9.52 -7.92 -11.52
CA ARG A 221 9.11 -9.33 -11.59
C ARG A 221 7.59 -9.44 -11.67
N GLY A 222 7.11 -9.99 -12.79
CA GLY A 222 5.69 -10.24 -13.05
C GLY A 222 4.87 -9.01 -13.48
N GLY A 223 5.50 -7.88 -13.86
CA GLY A 223 4.80 -6.74 -14.45
C GLY A 223 3.93 -5.92 -13.47
N VAL A 224 3.88 -6.29 -12.20
CA VAL A 224 3.02 -5.65 -11.18
C VAL A 224 3.37 -4.18 -10.97
N SER A 225 4.67 -3.83 -10.96
CA SER A 225 5.07 -2.43 -10.79
C SER A 225 4.67 -1.61 -12.01
N ARG A 226 4.82 -2.18 -13.21
CA ARG A 226 4.40 -1.54 -14.47
C ARG A 226 2.89 -1.35 -14.55
N GLU A 227 2.09 -2.32 -14.09
CA GLU A 227 0.63 -2.21 -14.09
C GLU A 227 0.19 -1.03 -13.22
N LYS A 228 0.78 -0.90 -12.03
CA LYS A 228 0.47 0.22 -11.13
C LYS A 228 1.04 1.56 -11.64
N LEU A 229 2.12 1.54 -12.41
CA LEU A 229 2.65 2.73 -13.09
C LEU A 229 1.65 3.22 -14.14
N GLY A 230 1.18 2.34 -15.04
CA GLY A 230 0.14 2.65 -16.03
C GLY A 230 -1.12 3.19 -15.39
N LEU A 231 -1.56 2.58 -14.28
CA LEU A 231 -2.69 3.08 -13.49
C LEU A 231 -2.47 4.50 -12.98
N SER A 232 -1.31 4.81 -12.39
CA SER A 232 -1.03 6.15 -11.85
C SER A 232 -0.92 7.20 -12.95
N LEU A 233 -0.29 6.88 -14.08
CA LEU A 233 -0.22 7.75 -15.26
C LEU A 233 -1.60 8.07 -15.82
N ARG A 234 -2.48 7.06 -15.91
CA ARG A 234 -3.86 7.25 -16.37
C ARG A 234 -4.64 8.21 -15.48
N PHE A 235 -4.50 8.07 -14.16
CA PHE A 235 -5.19 8.94 -13.21
C PHE A 235 -4.62 10.36 -13.23
N LEU A 236 -3.30 10.50 -13.39
CA LEU A 236 -2.66 11.81 -13.59
C LEU A 236 -3.19 12.50 -14.85
N GLY A 237 -3.21 11.81 -16.00
CA GLY A 237 -3.76 12.35 -17.24
C GLY A 237 -5.24 12.74 -17.12
N ARG A 238 -6.06 11.88 -16.50
CA ARG A 238 -7.47 12.21 -16.19
C ARG A 238 -7.59 13.46 -15.32
N THR A 239 -6.71 13.62 -14.34
CA THR A 239 -6.74 14.78 -13.43
C THR A 239 -6.40 16.06 -14.19
N TYR A 240 -5.40 16.05 -15.09
CA TYR A 240 -5.11 17.18 -15.98
C TYR A 240 -6.29 17.52 -16.90
N SER A 241 -6.98 16.52 -17.46
CA SER A 241 -8.20 16.76 -18.24
C SER A 241 -9.28 17.46 -17.42
N LYS A 242 -9.47 17.07 -16.14
CA LYS A 242 -10.40 17.75 -15.23
C LYS A 242 -9.98 19.20 -14.93
N LYS A 243 -8.68 19.49 -14.95
CA LYS A 243 -8.15 20.86 -14.82
C LYS A 243 -8.26 21.69 -16.10
N GLY A 244 -8.61 21.06 -17.23
CA GLY A 244 -8.65 21.71 -18.55
C GLY A 244 -7.33 21.69 -19.31
N ASP A 245 -6.26 21.10 -18.77
CA ASP A 245 -4.97 20.96 -19.46
C ASP A 245 -4.98 19.70 -20.32
N MET A 246 -5.44 19.86 -21.56
CA MET A 246 -5.60 18.76 -22.52
C MET A 246 -4.26 18.28 -23.09
N GLU A 247 -3.25 19.15 -23.15
CA GLU A 247 -1.91 18.80 -23.61
C GLU A 247 -1.22 17.87 -22.60
N ALA A 248 -1.16 18.27 -21.33
CA ALA A 248 -0.62 17.43 -20.26
C ALA A 248 -1.43 16.13 -20.11
N SER A 249 -2.76 16.21 -20.18
CA SER A 249 -3.63 15.04 -20.18
C SER A 249 -3.24 14.04 -21.26
N SER A 250 -3.16 14.49 -22.52
CA SER A 250 -2.81 13.64 -23.66
C SER A 250 -1.43 13.03 -23.50
N LYS A 251 -0.44 13.80 -23.03
CA LYS A 251 0.91 13.32 -22.74
C LYS A 251 0.90 12.15 -21.75
N TYR A 252 0.29 12.33 -20.57
CA TYR A 252 0.29 11.29 -19.54
C TYR A 252 -0.58 10.08 -19.89
N LEU A 253 -1.69 10.28 -20.63
CA LEU A 253 -2.51 9.18 -21.13
C LEU A 253 -1.77 8.35 -22.19
N ASN A 254 -1.01 8.96 -23.10
CA ASN A 254 -0.17 8.23 -24.05
C ASN A 254 0.92 7.43 -23.31
N MET A 255 1.57 8.02 -22.31
CA MET A 255 2.53 7.30 -21.46
C MET A 255 1.87 6.11 -20.73
N ALA A 256 0.62 6.25 -20.27
CA ALA A 256 -0.12 5.15 -19.66
C ALA A 256 -0.41 4.04 -20.68
N LEU A 257 -0.81 4.41 -21.90
CA LEU A 257 -1.08 3.47 -22.99
C LEU A 257 0.17 2.66 -23.36
N GLU A 258 1.33 3.31 -23.44
CA GLU A 258 2.61 2.64 -23.68
C GLU A 258 2.92 1.56 -22.64
N GLU A 259 2.71 1.84 -21.35
CA GLU A 259 2.95 0.85 -20.30
C GLU A 259 1.95 -0.32 -20.32
N GLU A 260 0.68 -0.05 -20.65
CA GLU A 260 -0.34 -1.11 -20.81
C GLU A 260 -0.05 -1.99 -22.03
N ILE A 261 0.40 -1.40 -23.16
CA ILE A 261 0.79 -2.16 -24.35
C ILE A 261 2.02 -3.03 -24.08
N LYS A 262 3.01 -2.53 -23.32
CA LYS A 262 4.18 -3.33 -22.91
C LYS A 262 3.79 -4.54 -22.05
N LEU A 263 2.69 -4.46 -21.30
CA LEU A 263 2.22 -5.54 -20.43
C LEU A 263 1.31 -6.55 -21.13
N HIS A 264 0.37 -6.06 -21.91
CA HIS A 264 -0.74 -6.86 -22.44
C HIS A 264 -0.66 -7.03 -23.96
N GLY A 265 0.36 -6.48 -24.60
CA GLY A 265 0.42 -6.36 -26.06
C GLY A 265 -0.61 -5.35 -26.59
N GLN A 266 -0.83 -5.36 -27.89
CA GLN A 266 -1.79 -4.48 -28.57
C GLN A 266 -3.23 -5.02 -28.50
N ASP A 267 -3.63 -5.61 -27.37
CA ASP A 267 -5.00 -6.11 -27.19
C ASP A 267 -5.98 -4.93 -26.99
N GLU A 268 -6.69 -4.60 -28.07
CA GLU A 268 -7.66 -3.50 -28.08
C GLU A 268 -8.89 -3.78 -27.20
N THR A 269 -9.12 -5.05 -26.84
CA THR A 269 -10.20 -5.45 -25.94
C THR A 269 -9.83 -5.27 -24.47
N HIS A 270 -8.53 -5.07 -24.16
CA HIS A 270 -8.06 -4.91 -22.80
C HIS A 270 -8.74 -3.70 -22.12
N PRO A 271 -9.41 -3.88 -20.96
CA PRO A 271 -10.24 -2.83 -20.35
C PRO A 271 -9.50 -1.53 -20.08
N ASN A 272 -8.22 -1.61 -19.68
CA ASN A 272 -7.41 -0.41 -19.42
C ASN A 272 -7.05 0.33 -20.71
N ILE A 273 -6.65 -0.40 -21.76
CA ILE A 273 -6.30 0.17 -23.07
C ILE A 273 -7.52 0.89 -23.66
N LYS A 274 -8.68 0.21 -23.67
CA LYS A 274 -9.95 0.81 -24.11
C LYS A 274 -10.30 2.06 -23.32
N LYS A 275 -10.12 2.05 -21.99
CA LYS A 275 -10.40 3.22 -21.15
C LYS A 275 -9.47 4.39 -21.44
N ILE A 276 -8.18 4.13 -21.64
CA ILE A 276 -7.18 5.18 -21.95
C ILE A 276 -7.47 5.80 -23.32
N ARG A 277 -7.73 4.99 -24.35
CA ARG A 277 -8.09 5.49 -25.69
C ARG A 277 -9.35 6.34 -25.66
N SER A 278 -10.40 5.90 -24.95
CA SER A 278 -11.61 6.72 -24.76
C SER A 278 -11.35 8.06 -24.06
N LEU A 279 -10.37 8.13 -23.14
CA LEU A 279 -9.97 9.40 -22.53
C LEU A 279 -9.16 10.27 -23.51
N LEU A 280 -8.28 9.68 -24.32
CA LEU A 280 -7.53 10.38 -25.37
C LEU A 280 -8.42 10.94 -26.47
N ASP A 281 -9.52 10.28 -26.81
CA ASP A 281 -10.46 10.82 -27.80
C ASP A 281 -11.12 12.09 -27.26
N LYS A 282 -11.45 12.13 -25.97
CA LYS A 282 -12.02 13.32 -25.32
C LYS A 282 -11.08 14.51 -25.29
N THR A 283 -9.77 14.29 -25.19
CA THR A 283 -8.79 15.39 -25.18
C THR A 283 -8.59 16.04 -26.55
N LYS A 284 -9.01 15.38 -27.64
CA LYS A 284 -8.92 15.91 -29.02
C LYS A 284 -10.13 16.76 -29.44
N HIS A 285 -11.23 16.67 -28.71
CA HIS A 285 -12.52 17.28 -29.08
C HIS A 285 -12.88 18.54 -28.28
N THR A 286 -11.90 19.18 -27.64
CA THR A 286 -12.02 20.40 -26.83
C THR A 286 -10.94 21.38 -27.24
#